data_AF-A0A7J9EWW3-F1
#
_entry.id   AF-A0A7J9EWW3-F1
#
_cell.length_a   1.000
_cell.length_b   1.000
_cell.length_c   1.000
_cell.angle_alpha   90.00
_cell.angle_beta   90.00
_cell.angle_gamma   90.00
#
_symmetry.space_group_name_H-M   'P 1'
#
loop_
_entity.id
_entity.type
_entity.pdbx_description
1 polymer ?
#
loop_
_entity_poly.entity_id
_entity_poly.type
_entity_poly.pdbx_seq_one_letter_code
_entity_poly.pdbx_strand_id
1 'polypeptide(L)'
;MWTENWTGWYTEFGGAVPTRPAEDIAFSVARFIQNGGSFVNYYMYHGGTNFGRTASGLFIATSYDYDAPIDEYGLPREPKWGHLRDLHRAIKLSEPALVSADPTVTSLGSNQEAHVFKSKSGACAAFLANYDTKYSVKVTFGSAHYELPRWSITILPDCKTAVFNTARLGAQSSEKKMVLANTAFSWQSYNEESPSADDQDVTVHDGLWEQIYITRDATDYLWYMTDVQIDSDEGFLRSGQDPLLTIWSAGHALHVFINGQLSGTVYGGLENPKLTFSNNVKLRAGINKVTLLSVAVGLSNVGTHFETWNVGVLGPVTLKGLNEGTRDLSKQKWSYKIGLKGEALKLHTVAGSSSVEWVEGSQLVKKQPMTWYKTTFDAPGGNEPLGLDMSSMGKGQLWINGQSIGRHWPGYIAHGNCYACDYAGTYSDQKCRTNCGEPSQRWYHVPRSWLKPSGNFLVVFEEWGGDPNGIALAKRTTASVCADIFEGQPTMKKRGMLIAGRISRPKAHLWCPPGQQISKINFASYGMPEGSCGNFREGSCHAHKSYDAFQKNCIGKQSCSVTVAPEVFGGDPCPGSRKKLSVEAACK
;
A
#
# COMPACT_ATOMS: atom_id res chain seq x y z
N MET A 1 -17.47 -1.98 -22.16
CA MET A 1 -16.09 -1.59 -21.77
C MET A 1 -16.01 -1.60 -20.25
N TRP A 2 -14.87 -1.98 -19.66
CA TRP A 2 -14.61 -1.93 -18.22
C TRP A 2 -13.40 -1.03 -17.96
N THR A 3 -13.67 0.21 -17.53
CA THR A 3 -12.65 1.26 -17.38
C THR A 3 -11.78 1.10 -16.14
N GLU A 4 -12.29 0.45 -15.09
CA GLU A 4 -11.57 0.26 -13.83
C GLU A 4 -11.79 -1.15 -13.27
N ASN A 5 -10.92 -2.08 -13.65
CA ASN A 5 -10.78 -3.33 -12.92
C ASN A 5 -9.81 -3.12 -11.76
N TRP A 6 -10.37 -2.94 -10.56
CA TRP A 6 -9.58 -2.65 -9.36
C TRP A 6 -8.63 -3.80 -9.01
N THR A 7 -7.33 -3.54 -9.00
CA THR A 7 -6.30 -4.58 -8.75
C THR A 7 -6.06 -4.89 -7.28
N GLY A 8 -6.74 -4.15 -6.42
CA GLY A 8 -6.60 -4.08 -4.97
C GLY A 8 -7.45 -2.91 -4.50
N TRP A 9 -6.95 -2.13 -3.55
CA TRP A 9 -7.56 -0.88 -3.10
C TRP A 9 -6.46 0.09 -2.63
N TYR A 10 -6.81 1.35 -2.40
CA TYR A 10 -5.86 2.31 -1.84
C TYR A 10 -5.52 1.97 -0.38
N THR A 11 -4.32 2.36 0.05
CA THR A 11 -3.96 2.38 1.47
C THR A 11 -4.33 3.73 2.05
N GLU A 12 -5.00 3.74 3.20
CA GLU A 12 -5.25 4.93 4.01
C GLU A 12 -4.35 4.90 5.25
N PHE A 13 -3.97 6.07 5.76
CA PHE A 13 -3.34 6.13 7.07
C PHE A 13 -4.31 5.62 8.14
N GLY A 14 -3.85 4.66 8.95
CA GLY A 14 -4.65 3.97 9.95
C GLY A 14 -5.39 2.71 9.45
N GLY A 15 -5.41 2.46 8.14
CA GLY A 15 -6.04 1.27 7.56
C GLY A 15 -5.06 0.12 7.32
N ALA A 16 -5.55 -1.12 7.44
CA ALA A 16 -4.84 -2.31 6.96
C ALA A 16 -4.69 -2.31 5.43
N VAL A 17 -3.56 -2.81 4.93
CA VAL A 17 -3.19 -2.73 3.50
C VAL A 17 -4.01 -3.73 2.68
N PRO A 18 -4.88 -3.27 1.76
CA PRO A 18 -5.74 -4.14 0.97
C PRO A 18 -4.97 -4.81 -0.17
N THR A 19 -5.35 -6.05 -0.46
CA THR A 19 -4.79 -6.86 -1.55
C THR A 19 -5.93 -7.54 -2.32
N ARG A 20 -5.65 -7.99 -3.55
CA ARG A 20 -6.59 -8.79 -4.35
C ARG A 20 -5.86 -9.93 -5.05
N PRO A 21 -6.25 -11.20 -4.84
CA PRO A 21 -5.58 -12.34 -5.46
C PRO A 21 -5.51 -12.27 -6.98
N ALA A 22 -4.39 -12.69 -7.55
CA ALA A 22 -4.17 -12.69 -9.00
C ALA A 22 -5.21 -13.55 -9.74
N GLU A 23 -5.61 -14.65 -9.12
CA GLU A 23 -6.58 -15.60 -9.63
C GLU A 23 -7.97 -14.97 -9.77
N ASP A 24 -8.40 -14.18 -8.77
CA ASP A 24 -9.69 -13.48 -8.81
C ASP A 24 -9.70 -12.35 -9.84
N ILE A 25 -8.60 -11.60 -9.96
CA ILE A 25 -8.46 -10.59 -11.02
C ILE A 25 -8.55 -11.27 -12.38
N ALA A 26 -7.80 -12.35 -12.61
CA ALA A 26 -7.82 -13.10 -13.86
C ALA A 26 -9.21 -13.68 -14.15
N PHE A 27 -9.89 -14.22 -13.13
CA PHE A 27 -11.25 -14.72 -13.22
C PHE A 27 -12.22 -13.61 -13.64
N SER A 28 -12.17 -12.45 -12.98
CA SER A 28 -13.08 -11.34 -13.29
C SER A 28 -12.87 -10.81 -14.73
N VAL A 29 -11.64 -10.72 -15.21
CA VAL A 29 -11.34 -10.35 -16.60
C VAL A 29 -11.84 -11.40 -17.59
N ALA A 30 -11.57 -12.68 -17.36
CA ALA A 30 -12.05 -13.76 -18.22
C ALA A 30 -13.58 -13.81 -18.25
N ARG A 31 -14.24 -13.59 -17.11
CA ARG A 31 -15.70 -13.53 -16.98
C ARG A 31 -16.31 -12.35 -17.73
N PHE A 32 -15.64 -11.21 -17.74
CA PHE A 32 -16.07 -10.05 -18.53
C PHE A 32 -15.91 -10.32 -20.04
N ILE A 33 -14.75 -10.82 -20.47
CA ILE A 33 -14.46 -11.07 -21.89
C ILE A 33 -15.34 -12.17 -22.47
N GLN A 34 -15.56 -13.27 -21.74
CA GLN A 34 -16.38 -14.38 -22.23
C GLN A 34 -17.83 -13.95 -22.54
N ASN A 35 -18.32 -12.89 -21.89
CA ASN A 35 -19.64 -12.30 -22.07
C ASN A 35 -19.67 -11.16 -23.12
N GLY A 36 -18.68 -11.08 -24.01
CA GLY A 36 -18.60 -10.05 -25.07
C GLY A 36 -17.90 -8.75 -24.64
N GLY A 37 -17.26 -8.73 -23.47
CA GLY A 37 -16.43 -7.62 -23.03
C GLY A 37 -15.21 -7.40 -23.93
N SER A 38 -15.05 -6.17 -24.44
CA SER A 38 -14.05 -5.85 -25.47
C SER A 38 -12.93 -4.90 -25.04
N PHE A 39 -13.03 -4.31 -23.84
CA PHE A 39 -12.04 -3.40 -23.27
C PHE A 39 -11.97 -3.59 -21.76
N VAL A 40 -10.77 -3.80 -21.23
CA VAL A 40 -10.50 -3.90 -19.79
C VAL A 40 -9.26 -3.07 -19.49
N ASN A 41 -9.37 -2.19 -18.49
CA ASN A 41 -8.25 -1.44 -17.94
C ASN A 41 -8.04 -1.79 -16.47
N TYR A 42 -6.78 -2.00 -16.06
CA TYR A 42 -6.42 -2.28 -14.67
C TYR A 42 -6.23 -0.97 -13.93
N TYR A 43 -7.01 -0.76 -12.89
CA TYR A 43 -6.86 0.38 -11.98
C TYR A 43 -6.34 -0.17 -10.63
N MET A 44 -5.05 -0.17 -10.36
CA MET A 44 -3.94 0.38 -11.13
C MET A 44 -3.10 -0.73 -11.77
N TYR A 45 -2.55 -0.48 -12.97
CA TYR A 45 -1.47 -1.33 -13.49
C TYR A 45 -0.13 -1.05 -12.79
N HIS A 46 0.13 0.22 -12.50
CA HIS A 46 1.16 0.72 -11.59
C HIS A 46 0.53 1.87 -10.81
N GLY A 47 0.47 1.78 -9.49
CA GLY A 47 -0.11 2.82 -8.65
C GLY A 47 0.91 3.90 -8.25
N GLY A 48 2.06 3.48 -7.71
CA GLY A 48 3.18 4.38 -7.41
C GLY A 48 3.08 5.04 -6.03
N THR A 49 3.49 6.31 -5.96
CA THR A 49 3.62 7.08 -4.71
C THR A 49 3.00 8.47 -4.88
N ASN A 50 2.22 8.90 -3.89
CA ASN A 50 1.70 10.25 -3.75
C ASN A 50 2.81 11.19 -3.23
N PHE A 51 3.74 11.59 -4.10
CA PHE A 51 4.81 12.52 -3.74
C PHE A 51 4.29 13.92 -3.38
N GLY A 52 5.07 14.65 -2.59
CA GLY A 52 4.68 15.98 -2.14
C GLY A 52 3.48 15.97 -1.19
N ARG A 53 2.88 17.14 -1.01
CA ARG A 53 1.70 17.32 -0.15
C ARG A 53 0.38 17.46 -0.92
N THR A 54 0.43 17.78 -2.20
CA THR A 54 -0.75 18.07 -3.05
C THR A 54 -1.25 16.86 -3.86
N ALA A 55 -0.66 15.68 -3.69
CA ALA A 55 -1.02 14.48 -4.47
C ALA A 55 -2.09 13.61 -3.78
N SER A 56 -1.88 13.24 -2.52
CA SER A 56 -2.79 12.33 -1.81
C SER A 56 -4.11 13.00 -1.44
N GLY A 57 -5.23 12.32 -1.68
CA GLY A 57 -6.54 12.71 -1.14
C GLY A 57 -6.62 12.60 0.38
N LEU A 58 -7.80 12.88 0.93
CA LEU A 58 -8.11 12.81 2.36
C LEU A 58 -7.63 11.48 2.95
N PHE A 59 -6.75 11.51 3.94
CA PHE A 59 -6.18 10.34 4.63
C PHE A 59 -5.51 9.26 3.77
N ILE A 60 -5.40 9.45 2.45
CA ILE A 60 -4.72 8.48 1.58
C ILE A 60 -3.23 8.49 1.92
N ALA A 61 -2.67 7.29 2.08
CA ALA A 61 -1.27 7.12 2.41
C ALA A 61 -0.35 7.67 1.30
N THR A 62 0.91 7.89 1.63
CA THR A 62 1.92 8.29 0.65
C THR A 62 2.17 7.17 -0.37
N SER A 63 2.11 5.92 0.05
CA SER A 63 2.09 4.77 -0.87
C SER A 63 0.74 4.69 -1.59
N TYR A 64 0.78 4.59 -2.92
CA TYR A 64 -0.39 4.29 -3.75
C TYR A 64 -0.21 2.94 -4.45
N ASP A 65 0.40 1.96 -3.78
CA ASP A 65 0.76 0.65 -4.35
C ASP A 65 -0.41 -0.09 -5.01
N TYR A 66 -1.61 -0.02 -4.42
CA TYR A 66 -2.87 -0.59 -4.92
C TYR A 66 -2.86 -2.12 -5.15
N ASP A 67 -1.88 -2.81 -4.56
CA ASP A 67 -1.54 -4.21 -4.88
C ASP A 67 -1.38 -4.42 -6.40
N ALA A 68 -0.90 -3.39 -7.11
CA ALA A 68 -0.86 -3.35 -8.56
C ALA A 68 0.10 -4.40 -9.14
N PRO A 69 -0.10 -4.85 -10.39
CA PRO A 69 0.82 -5.74 -11.09
C PRO A 69 2.27 -5.23 -11.13
N ILE A 70 2.46 -3.92 -11.15
CA ILE A 70 3.76 -3.28 -10.90
C ILE A 70 3.64 -2.57 -9.55
N ASP A 71 4.45 -2.98 -8.58
CA ASP A 71 4.40 -2.42 -7.22
C ASP A 71 4.80 -0.94 -7.17
N GLU A 72 4.63 -0.30 -6.01
CA GLU A 72 4.99 1.10 -5.77
C GLU A 72 6.38 1.48 -6.30
N TYR A 73 7.33 0.55 -6.24
CA TYR A 73 8.74 0.77 -6.54
C TYR A 73 9.10 0.44 -7.99
N GLY A 74 8.11 0.13 -8.83
CA GLY A 74 8.31 -0.20 -10.24
C GLY A 74 8.73 -1.66 -10.49
N LEU A 75 8.64 -2.54 -9.50
CA LEU A 75 8.98 -3.97 -9.66
C LEU A 75 7.73 -4.78 -10.04
N PRO A 76 7.85 -5.78 -10.94
CA PRO A 76 6.78 -6.74 -11.16
C PRO A 76 6.39 -7.46 -9.86
N ARG A 77 5.10 -7.39 -9.52
CA ARG A 77 4.48 -8.10 -8.41
C ARG A 77 4.13 -9.50 -8.86
N GLU A 78 5.04 -10.43 -8.65
CA GLU A 78 4.85 -11.83 -9.01
C GLU A 78 4.16 -12.62 -7.88
N PRO A 79 3.14 -13.43 -8.18
CA PRO A 79 2.79 -13.95 -9.52
C PRO A 79 1.75 -13.14 -10.29
N LYS A 80 1.21 -12.04 -9.71
CA LYS A 80 0.10 -11.28 -10.30
C LYS A 80 0.43 -10.77 -11.70
N TRP A 81 1.59 -10.14 -11.87
CA TRP A 81 2.03 -9.61 -13.15
C TRP A 81 2.14 -10.71 -14.21
N GLY A 82 2.87 -11.80 -13.91
CA GLY A 82 3.08 -12.91 -14.83
C GLY A 82 1.79 -13.67 -15.16
N HIS A 83 0.90 -13.84 -14.19
CA HIS A 83 -0.39 -14.50 -14.39
C HIS A 83 -1.31 -13.69 -15.31
N LEU A 84 -1.39 -12.37 -15.11
CA LEU A 84 -2.15 -11.49 -15.99
C LEU A 84 -1.53 -11.39 -17.39
N ARG A 85 -0.20 -11.36 -17.50
CA ARG A 85 0.50 -11.46 -18.79
C ARG A 85 0.09 -12.73 -19.56
N ASP A 86 0.04 -13.87 -18.88
CA ASP A 86 -0.31 -15.14 -19.51
C ASP A 86 -1.81 -15.23 -19.85
N LEU A 87 -2.69 -14.64 -19.04
CA LEU A 87 -4.08 -14.40 -19.40
C LEU A 87 -4.19 -13.55 -20.69
N HIS A 88 -3.47 -12.44 -20.80
CA HIS A 88 -3.49 -11.58 -21.99
C HIS A 88 -3.03 -12.33 -23.23
N ARG A 89 -1.98 -13.14 -23.10
CA ARG A 89 -1.53 -14.00 -24.20
C ARG A 89 -2.60 -15.01 -24.61
N ALA A 90 -3.34 -15.59 -23.66
CA ALA A 90 -4.45 -16.50 -23.97
C ALA A 90 -5.59 -15.77 -24.70
N ILE A 91 -5.94 -14.55 -24.26
CA ILE A 91 -6.92 -13.69 -24.93
C ILE A 91 -6.45 -13.34 -26.35
N LYS A 92 -5.16 -13.01 -26.54
CA LYS A 92 -4.59 -12.71 -27.86
C LYS A 92 -4.59 -13.91 -28.80
N LEU A 93 -4.46 -15.13 -28.28
CA LEU A 93 -4.67 -16.33 -29.10
C LEU A 93 -6.14 -16.48 -29.54
N SER A 94 -7.08 -16.09 -28.69
CA SER A 94 -8.54 -16.13 -28.95
C SER A 94 -9.05 -14.94 -29.78
N GLU A 95 -8.27 -13.86 -29.89
CA GLU A 95 -8.67 -12.57 -30.49
C GLU A 95 -9.36 -12.70 -31.86
N PRO A 96 -8.87 -13.50 -32.83
CA PRO A 96 -9.54 -13.63 -34.13
C PRO A 96 -10.99 -14.12 -34.03
N ALA A 97 -11.30 -15.02 -33.08
CA ALA A 97 -12.66 -15.49 -32.84
C ALA A 97 -13.48 -14.45 -32.05
N LEU A 98 -12.87 -13.83 -31.03
CA LEU A 98 -13.50 -12.81 -30.19
C LEU A 98 -14.00 -11.59 -31.00
N VAL A 99 -13.26 -11.17 -32.02
CA VAL A 99 -13.62 -9.97 -32.83
C VAL A 99 -14.51 -10.27 -34.03
N SER A 100 -14.92 -11.53 -34.22
CA SER A 100 -15.67 -11.97 -35.41
C SER A 100 -16.95 -12.75 -35.11
N ALA A 101 -17.29 -12.90 -33.83
CA ALA A 101 -18.51 -13.54 -33.36
C ALA A 101 -18.92 -13.01 -31.99
N ASP A 102 -20.19 -13.11 -31.67
CA ASP A 102 -20.70 -12.96 -30.30
C ASP A 102 -20.65 -14.32 -29.57
N PRO A 103 -20.58 -14.32 -28.22
CA PRO A 103 -20.54 -15.55 -27.47
C PRO A 103 -21.90 -16.28 -27.52
N THR A 104 -21.85 -17.59 -27.76
CA THR A 104 -22.97 -18.49 -27.49
C THR A 104 -22.74 -19.20 -26.16
N VAL A 105 -23.71 -19.11 -25.25
CA VAL A 105 -23.63 -19.71 -23.91
C VAL A 105 -24.28 -21.09 -23.91
N THR A 106 -23.62 -22.07 -23.30
CA THR A 106 -24.15 -23.43 -23.09
C THR A 106 -23.88 -23.88 -21.67
N SER A 107 -24.90 -24.41 -20.98
CA SER A 107 -24.70 -25.00 -19.65
C SER A 107 -23.88 -26.29 -19.76
N LEU A 108 -22.91 -26.45 -18.85
CA LEU A 108 -22.10 -27.67 -18.68
C LEU A 108 -22.42 -28.40 -17.36
N GLY A 109 -23.30 -27.83 -16.55
CA GLY A 109 -23.61 -28.28 -15.19
C GLY A 109 -24.40 -27.21 -14.43
N SER A 110 -24.62 -27.42 -13.13
CA SER A 110 -25.42 -26.52 -12.30
C SER A 110 -24.82 -25.13 -12.13
N ASN A 111 -23.49 -25.04 -12.05
CA ASN A 111 -22.72 -23.79 -11.89
C ASN A 111 -21.58 -23.68 -12.92
N GLN A 112 -21.69 -24.40 -14.04
CA GLN A 112 -20.68 -24.45 -15.08
C GLN A 112 -21.26 -24.07 -16.44
N GLU A 113 -20.50 -23.27 -17.19
CA GLU A 113 -20.90 -22.76 -18.50
C GLU A 113 -19.75 -22.85 -19.50
N ALA A 114 -20.09 -23.04 -20.77
CA ALA A 114 -19.23 -22.77 -21.91
C ALA A 114 -19.70 -21.50 -22.61
N HIS A 115 -18.79 -20.58 -22.85
CA HIS A 115 -18.98 -19.39 -23.69
C HIS A 115 -18.15 -19.56 -24.95
N VAL A 116 -18.82 -19.70 -26.09
CA VAL A 116 -18.16 -20.09 -27.36
C VAL A 116 -18.31 -18.98 -28.39
N PHE A 117 -17.17 -18.51 -28.87
CA PHE A 117 -17.06 -17.57 -29.98
C PHE A 117 -16.71 -18.38 -31.23
N LYS A 118 -17.63 -18.49 -32.18
CA LYS A 118 -17.41 -19.26 -33.41
C LYS A 118 -17.73 -18.42 -34.64
N SER A 119 -16.68 -18.03 -35.35
CA SER A 119 -16.80 -17.27 -36.59
C SER A 119 -17.29 -18.12 -37.76
N LYS A 120 -17.90 -17.48 -38.75
CA LYS A 120 -18.28 -18.14 -40.02
C LYS A 120 -17.08 -18.66 -40.80
N SER A 121 -15.90 -18.06 -40.63
CA SER A 121 -14.62 -18.49 -41.23
C SER A 121 -13.94 -19.64 -40.49
N GLY A 122 -14.54 -20.17 -39.42
CA GLY A 122 -14.07 -21.36 -38.71
C GLY A 122 -13.14 -21.11 -37.52
N ALA A 123 -12.73 -19.87 -37.25
CA ALA A 123 -12.05 -19.53 -35.99
C ALA A 123 -13.01 -19.77 -34.80
N CYS A 124 -12.51 -20.42 -33.75
CA CYS A 124 -13.29 -20.81 -32.58
C CYS A 124 -12.48 -20.59 -31.30
N ALA A 125 -13.04 -19.88 -30.32
CA ALA A 125 -12.50 -19.80 -28.97
C ALA A 125 -13.59 -20.14 -27.94
N ALA A 126 -13.24 -20.86 -26.89
CA ALA A 126 -14.16 -21.23 -25.81
C ALA A 126 -13.60 -20.85 -24.44
N PHE A 127 -14.49 -20.43 -23.55
CA PHE A 127 -14.23 -20.18 -22.14
C PHE A 127 -15.11 -21.12 -21.32
N LEU A 128 -14.48 -21.98 -20.51
CA LEU A 128 -15.18 -22.94 -19.66
C LEU A 128 -15.13 -22.45 -18.22
N ALA A 129 -16.26 -22.00 -17.70
CA ALA A 129 -16.39 -21.38 -16.39
C ALA A 129 -16.89 -22.38 -15.34
N ASN A 130 -16.33 -22.29 -14.13
CA ASN A 130 -16.88 -22.88 -12.92
C ASN A 130 -17.06 -21.78 -11.87
N TYR A 131 -18.32 -21.47 -11.55
CA TYR A 131 -18.67 -20.45 -10.57
C TYR A 131 -18.78 -20.97 -9.14
N ASP A 132 -18.66 -22.29 -8.93
CA ASP A 132 -18.63 -22.87 -7.60
C ASP A 132 -17.41 -22.36 -6.83
N THR A 133 -17.60 -21.85 -5.61
CA THR A 133 -16.53 -21.26 -4.79
C THR A 133 -15.81 -22.27 -3.91
N LYS A 134 -16.33 -23.51 -3.81
CA LYS A 134 -15.86 -24.57 -2.91
C LYS A 134 -15.24 -25.73 -3.66
N TYR A 135 -15.84 -26.16 -4.76
CA TYR A 135 -15.49 -27.44 -5.39
C TYR A 135 -14.94 -27.28 -6.80
N SER A 136 -13.92 -28.09 -7.10
CA SER A 136 -13.50 -28.32 -8.49
C SER A 136 -14.45 -29.28 -9.17
N VAL A 137 -14.73 -29.07 -10.45
CA VAL A 137 -15.68 -29.89 -11.23
C VAL A 137 -15.02 -30.36 -12.53
N LYS A 138 -15.29 -31.61 -12.92
CA LYS A 138 -14.90 -32.14 -14.23
C LYS A 138 -16.08 -31.97 -15.19
N VAL A 139 -15.87 -31.27 -16.29
CA VAL A 139 -16.88 -31.05 -17.33
C VAL A 139 -16.47 -31.73 -18.64
N THR A 140 -17.44 -32.00 -19.49
CA THR A 140 -17.22 -32.50 -20.86
C THR A 140 -17.54 -31.37 -21.83
N PHE A 141 -16.60 -31.05 -22.72
CA PHE A 141 -16.79 -30.06 -23.78
C PHE A 141 -16.21 -30.60 -25.09
N GLY A 142 -17.05 -30.69 -26.13
CA GLY A 142 -16.71 -31.45 -27.33
C GLY A 142 -16.42 -32.92 -27.00
N SER A 143 -15.28 -33.44 -27.45
CA SER A 143 -14.85 -34.82 -27.19
C SER A 143 -13.86 -34.95 -26.02
N ALA A 144 -13.63 -33.89 -25.25
CA ALA A 144 -12.60 -33.85 -24.21
C ALA A 144 -13.21 -33.53 -22.84
N HIS A 145 -12.50 -33.94 -21.78
CA HIS A 145 -12.84 -33.60 -20.41
C HIS A 145 -11.89 -32.53 -19.86
N TYR A 146 -12.45 -31.57 -19.15
CA TYR A 146 -11.70 -30.48 -18.53
C TYR A 146 -11.99 -30.45 -17.04
N GLU A 147 -10.92 -30.35 -16.27
CA GLU A 147 -11.02 -30.12 -14.83
C GLU A 147 -10.98 -28.62 -14.56
N LEU A 148 -12.07 -28.10 -14.01
CA LEU A 148 -12.23 -26.70 -13.67
C LEU A 148 -12.07 -26.55 -12.15
N PRO A 149 -11.00 -25.90 -11.66
CA PRO A 149 -10.94 -25.46 -10.27
C PRO A 149 -12.18 -24.64 -9.88
N ARG A 150 -12.45 -24.57 -8.58
CA ARG A 150 -13.43 -23.64 -8.03
C ARG A 150 -13.10 -22.21 -8.46
N TRP A 151 -14.12 -21.38 -8.69
CA TRP A 151 -14.01 -19.97 -9.05
C TRP A 151 -12.98 -19.71 -10.16
N SER A 152 -13.12 -20.41 -11.28
CA SER A 152 -12.13 -20.35 -12.35
C SER A 152 -12.72 -20.44 -13.74
N ILE A 153 -11.98 -19.92 -14.72
CA ILE A 153 -12.30 -20.02 -16.15
C ILE A 153 -11.09 -20.58 -16.88
N THR A 154 -11.31 -21.60 -17.71
CA THR A 154 -10.31 -22.16 -18.63
C THR A 154 -10.50 -21.60 -20.03
N ILE A 155 -9.41 -21.16 -20.68
CA ILE A 155 -9.44 -20.56 -22.02
C ILE A 155 -8.89 -21.55 -23.05
N LEU A 156 -9.68 -21.80 -24.10
CA LEU A 156 -9.38 -22.68 -25.22
C LEU A 156 -9.42 -21.86 -26.54
N PRO A 157 -8.29 -21.34 -27.02
CA PRO A 157 -8.26 -20.44 -28.19
C PRO A 157 -8.62 -21.09 -29.54
N ASP A 158 -8.75 -22.42 -29.55
CA ASP A 158 -9.12 -23.26 -30.69
C ASP A 158 -10.36 -24.13 -30.38
N CYS A 159 -11.05 -23.86 -29.27
CA CYS A 159 -12.14 -24.68 -28.70
C CYS A 159 -11.74 -26.13 -28.32
N LYS A 160 -10.44 -26.46 -28.24
CA LYS A 160 -9.95 -27.81 -27.97
C LYS A 160 -8.85 -27.87 -26.92
N THR A 161 -7.86 -27.00 -27.00
CA THR A 161 -6.66 -27.04 -26.18
C THR A 161 -6.74 -25.98 -25.09
N ALA A 162 -6.82 -26.39 -23.83
CA ALA A 162 -6.68 -25.47 -22.71
C ALA A 162 -5.25 -24.92 -22.65
N VAL A 163 -5.10 -23.59 -22.72
CA VAL A 163 -3.79 -22.93 -22.61
C VAL A 163 -3.60 -22.16 -21.31
N PHE A 164 -4.71 -21.82 -20.65
CA PHE A 164 -4.73 -21.01 -19.43
C PHE A 164 -5.95 -21.35 -18.58
N ASN A 165 -5.79 -21.35 -17.26
CA ASN A 165 -6.91 -21.34 -16.31
C ASN A 165 -6.65 -20.27 -15.24
N THR A 166 -7.68 -19.50 -14.89
CA THR A 166 -7.53 -18.33 -14.02
C THR A 166 -7.11 -18.67 -12.58
N ALA A 167 -7.31 -19.91 -12.12
CA ALA A 167 -6.92 -20.39 -10.79
C ALA A 167 -5.68 -21.31 -10.81
N ARG A 168 -4.99 -21.43 -11.95
CA ARG A 168 -3.74 -22.21 -12.09
C ARG A 168 -2.58 -21.25 -12.36
N LEU A 169 -1.87 -20.86 -11.31
CA LEU A 169 -0.72 -19.98 -11.42
C LEU A 169 0.41 -20.70 -12.19
N GLY A 170 0.78 -20.15 -13.35
CA GLY A 170 1.92 -20.62 -14.14
C GLY A 170 3.18 -19.78 -13.97
N ALA A 171 3.02 -18.54 -13.51
CA ALA A 171 4.11 -17.63 -13.21
C ALA A 171 4.75 -17.96 -11.86
N GLN A 172 6.04 -17.66 -11.72
CA GLN A 172 6.71 -17.73 -10.43
C GLN A 172 6.08 -16.72 -9.46
N SER A 173 6.16 -16.98 -8.16
CA SER A 173 5.93 -15.97 -7.12
C SER A 173 7.28 -15.44 -6.63
N SER A 174 7.28 -14.27 -6.00
CA SER A 174 8.49 -13.69 -5.41
C SER A 174 8.24 -13.12 -4.02
N GLU A 175 9.15 -13.41 -3.09
CA GLU A 175 9.17 -12.77 -1.79
C GLU A 175 10.05 -11.51 -1.86
N LYS A 176 9.43 -10.34 -1.78
CA LYS A 176 10.14 -9.05 -1.73
C LYS A 176 10.55 -8.73 -0.29
N LYS A 177 11.74 -8.17 -0.11
CA LYS A 177 12.24 -7.69 1.18
C LYS A 177 12.82 -6.29 1.08
N MET A 178 12.72 -5.54 2.18
CA MET A 178 13.44 -4.30 2.38
C MET A 178 14.71 -4.64 3.17
N VAL A 179 15.87 -4.54 2.52
CA VAL A 179 17.17 -4.83 3.13
C VAL A 179 17.87 -3.51 3.43
N LEU A 180 18.23 -3.30 4.70
CA LEU A 180 18.89 -2.07 5.13
C LEU A 180 20.21 -1.87 4.37
N ALA A 181 20.44 -0.64 3.91
CA ALA A 181 21.62 -0.22 3.17
C ALA A 181 22.45 0.79 3.96
N ASN A 182 21.78 1.81 4.52
CA ASN A 182 22.41 2.79 5.41
C ASN A 182 21.59 2.85 6.71
N THR A 183 22.24 2.56 7.84
CA THR A 183 21.58 2.48 9.16
C THR A 183 22.07 3.51 10.16
N ALA A 184 23.10 4.29 9.81
CA ALA A 184 23.69 5.29 10.69
C ALA A 184 23.74 6.64 9.98
N PHE A 185 22.80 7.51 10.33
CA PHE A 185 22.80 8.91 9.91
C PHE A 185 23.30 9.78 11.06
N SER A 186 24.08 10.81 10.73
CA SER A 186 24.48 11.85 11.68
C SER A 186 23.45 12.97 11.63
N TRP A 187 22.55 13.00 12.62
CA TRP A 187 21.43 13.93 12.67
C TRP A 187 21.78 15.23 13.37
N GLN A 188 21.17 16.31 12.86
CA GLN A 188 21.03 17.57 13.56
C GLN A 188 19.52 17.88 13.68
N SER A 189 19.13 18.62 14.72
CA SER A 189 17.73 19.00 14.97
C SER A 189 17.54 20.50 15.16
N TYR A 190 16.35 20.98 14.85
CA TYR A 190 15.87 22.33 15.12
C TYR A 190 14.42 22.25 15.63
N ASN A 191 14.13 22.88 16.77
CA ASN A 191 12.77 22.90 17.30
C ASN A 191 11.94 24.00 16.66
N GLU A 192 10.78 23.62 16.14
CA GLU A 192 9.78 24.55 15.63
C GLU A 192 9.07 25.20 16.81
N GLU A 193 9.09 26.54 16.86
CA GLU A 193 8.49 27.30 17.93
C GLU A 193 7.00 27.53 17.68
N SER A 194 6.20 27.57 18.76
CA SER A 194 4.82 28.05 18.65
C SER A 194 4.80 29.54 18.31
N PRO A 195 3.95 29.98 17.38
CA PRO A 195 3.87 31.38 17.02
C PRO A 195 3.33 32.25 18.14
N SER A 196 3.73 33.52 18.16
CA SER A 196 3.12 34.55 19.00
C SER A 196 2.08 35.34 18.21
N ALA A 197 1.06 35.87 18.90
CA ALA A 197 0.07 36.78 18.30
C ALA A 197 0.69 38.07 17.74
N ASP A 198 1.89 38.43 18.21
CA ASP A 198 2.66 39.60 17.77
C ASP A 198 3.63 39.30 16.61
N ASP A 199 3.67 38.06 16.12
CA ASP A 199 4.52 37.68 15.00
C ASP A 199 4.13 38.46 13.74
N GLN A 200 5.11 38.72 12.88
CA GLN A 200 4.84 39.18 11.52
C GLN A 200 3.98 38.13 10.79
N ASP A 201 3.08 38.60 9.93
CA ASP A 201 2.15 37.80 9.12
C ASP A 201 1.02 37.08 9.88
N VAL A 202 0.69 37.54 11.10
CA VAL A 202 -0.52 37.12 11.83
C VAL A 202 -1.72 37.95 11.42
N THR A 203 -2.82 37.29 11.07
CA THR A 203 -4.11 37.95 10.77
C THR A 203 -5.11 37.73 11.89
N VAL A 204 -5.91 38.75 12.23
CA VAL A 204 -6.91 38.68 13.31
C VAL A 204 -8.31 38.77 12.73
N HIS A 205 -9.19 37.87 13.16
CA HIS A 205 -10.61 37.90 12.81
C HIS A 205 -11.49 37.73 14.05
N ASP A 206 -12.71 38.24 13.95
CA ASP A 206 -13.76 37.91 14.92
C ASP A 206 -14.28 36.50 14.62
N GLY A 207 -14.15 35.61 15.61
CA GLY A 207 -14.59 34.22 15.54
C GLY A 207 -13.68 33.27 14.75
N LEU A 208 -14.19 32.04 14.59
CA LEU A 208 -13.50 30.90 13.96
C LEU A 208 -13.73 30.85 12.45
N TRP A 209 -12.66 30.68 11.69
CA TRP A 209 -12.66 30.65 10.22
C TRP A 209 -12.14 29.31 9.70
N GLU A 210 -12.66 28.89 8.54
CA GLU A 210 -12.35 27.59 7.94
C GLU A 210 -10.91 27.53 7.39
N GLN A 211 -10.26 26.37 7.52
CA GLN A 211 -8.83 26.23 7.21
C GLN A 211 -8.50 26.42 5.74
N ILE A 212 -9.22 25.78 4.81
CA ILE A 212 -8.95 25.87 3.37
C ILE A 212 -9.18 27.31 2.87
N TYR A 213 -10.17 28.01 3.43
CA TYR A 213 -10.44 29.41 3.11
C TYR A 213 -9.23 30.31 3.43
N ILE A 214 -8.57 30.08 4.57
CA ILE A 214 -7.40 30.85 4.99
C ILE A 214 -6.14 30.39 4.24
N THR A 215 -5.84 29.08 4.26
CA THR A 215 -4.56 28.57 3.75
C THR A 215 -4.51 28.45 2.24
N ARG A 216 -5.68 28.35 1.57
CA ARG A 216 -5.79 28.02 0.14
C ARG A 216 -5.00 26.76 -0.23
N ASP A 217 -4.91 25.81 0.69
CA ASP A 217 -4.10 24.57 0.59
C ASP A 217 -2.60 24.79 0.35
N ALA A 218 -2.07 25.99 0.64
CA ALA A 218 -0.64 26.30 0.49
C ALA A 218 0.24 25.50 1.47
N THR A 219 -0.35 24.99 2.54
CA THR A 219 0.30 24.22 3.62
C THR A 219 -0.76 23.34 4.31
N ASP A 220 -0.30 22.27 4.97
CA ASP A 220 -1.16 21.43 5.82
C ASP A 220 -1.53 22.12 7.13
N TYR A 221 -0.80 23.16 7.52
CA TYR A 221 -0.78 23.69 8.88
C TYR A 221 -1.46 25.06 8.99
N LEU A 222 -2.40 25.19 9.92
CA LEU A 222 -2.99 26.47 10.31
C LEU A 222 -3.03 26.61 11.83
N TRP A 223 -2.41 27.68 12.32
CA TRP A 223 -2.49 28.04 13.73
C TRP A 223 -3.73 28.87 14.00
N TYR A 224 -4.49 28.50 15.02
CA TYR A 224 -5.59 29.27 15.62
C TYR A 224 -5.15 29.69 17.02
N MET A 225 -5.10 30.98 17.30
CA MET A 225 -4.58 31.50 18.55
C MET A 225 -5.58 32.43 19.21
N THR A 226 -5.73 32.32 20.52
CA THR A 226 -6.53 33.27 21.28
C THR A 226 -6.04 33.37 22.71
N ASP A 227 -6.35 34.51 23.33
CA ASP A 227 -6.01 34.79 24.72
C ASP A 227 -7.22 34.55 25.62
N VAL A 228 -6.98 33.89 26.75
CA VAL A 228 -7.99 33.61 27.77
C VAL A 228 -7.57 34.28 29.07
N GLN A 229 -8.30 35.34 29.43
CA GLN A 229 -8.13 36.02 30.71
C GLN A 229 -8.78 35.20 31.84
N ILE A 230 -8.00 34.90 32.87
CA ILE A 230 -8.42 34.16 34.07
C ILE A 230 -8.26 35.07 35.28
N ASP A 231 -9.34 35.27 36.02
CA ASP A 231 -9.32 36.12 37.20
C ASP A 231 -8.60 35.44 38.37
N SER A 232 -7.95 36.25 39.22
CA SER A 232 -7.13 35.74 40.32
C SER A 232 -7.93 35.04 41.43
N ASP A 233 -9.25 35.23 41.47
CA ASP A 233 -10.17 34.63 42.43
C ASP A 233 -10.92 33.40 41.89
N GLU A 234 -10.56 32.92 40.69
CA GLU A 234 -11.10 31.69 40.11
C GLU A 234 -10.98 30.50 41.07
N GLY A 235 -12.11 29.82 41.29
CA GLY A 235 -12.20 28.75 42.30
C GLY A 235 -11.24 27.60 42.03
N PHE A 236 -10.99 27.31 40.74
CA PHE A 236 -10.09 26.25 40.32
C PHE A 236 -8.63 26.49 40.73
N LEU A 237 -8.19 27.76 40.81
CA LEU A 237 -6.84 28.11 41.24
C LEU A 237 -6.59 27.73 42.72
N ARG A 238 -7.65 27.71 43.53
CA ARG A 238 -7.60 27.34 44.95
C ARG A 238 -7.81 25.85 45.17
N SER A 239 -8.68 25.22 44.39
CA SER A 239 -9.00 23.79 44.53
C SER A 239 -7.98 22.87 43.84
N GLY A 240 -7.19 23.38 42.89
CA GLY A 240 -6.29 22.60 42.06
C GLY A 240 -7.00 21.76 40.99
N GLN A 241 -8.29 21.99 40.75
CA GLN A 241 -9.07 21.29 39.73
C GLN A 241 -8.99 22.01 38.38
N ASP A 242 -8.08 21.63 37.51
CA ASP A 242 -7.92 22.25 36.19
C ASP A 242 -9.24 22.31 35.37
N PRO A 243 -9.57 23.46 34.75
CA PRO A 243 -10.78 23.62 33.95
C PRO A 243 -10.75 22.75 32.68
N LEU A 244 -11.93 22.34 32.21
CA LEU A 244 -12.11 21.46 31.06
C LEU A 244 -12.22 22.29 29.77
N LEU A 245 -11.25 22.13 28.86
CA LEU A 245 -11.28 22.72 27.53
C LEU A 245 -11.81 21.71 26.52
N THR A 246 -12.88 22.08 25.82
CA THR A 246 -13.47 21.29 24.72
C THR A 246 -13.37 22.08 23.41
N ILE A 247 -12.81 21.46 22.36
CA ILE A 247 -12.62 22.05 21.04
C ILE A 247 -13.19 21.09 19.99
N TRP A 248 -14.12 21.58 19.18
CA TRP A 248 -14.62 20.86 18.01
C TRP A 248 -13.92 21.36 16.75
N SER A 249 -13.48 20.41 15.92
CA SER A 249 -12.83 20.67 14.64
C SER A 249 -13.46 19.82 13.55
N ALA A 250 -13.54 20.37 12.34
CA ALA A 250 -13.92 19.63 11.15
C ALA A 250 -12.80 18.66 10.69
N GLY A 251 -11.60 18.75 11.27
CA GLY A 251 -10.49 17.83 11.07
C GLY A 251 -9.23 18.50 10.54
N HIS A 252 -8.16 17.76 10.23
CA HIS A 252 -8.05 16.28 10.28
C HIS A 252 -7.18 15.78 11.45
N ALA A 253 -6.27 16.62 11.95
CA ALA A 253 -5.62 16.47 13.25
C ALA A 253 -5.54 17.83 13.95
N LEU A 254 -5.43 17.80 15.28
CA LEU A 254 -5.40 18.98 16.13
C LEU A 254 -4.40 18.78 17.27
N HIS A 255 -3.46 19.70 17.40
CA HIS A 255 -2.60 19.84 18.58
C HIS A 255 -3.03 21.05 19.39
N VAL A 256 -3.17 20.87 20.70
CA VAL A 256 -3.60 21.93 21.62
C VAL A 256 -2.44 22.31 22.52
N PHE A 257 -1.99 23.56 22.42
CA PHE A 257 -0.95 24.14 23.25
C PHE A 257 -1.54 25.17 24.21
N ILE A 258 -1.13 25.09 25.47
CA ILE A 258 -1.53 26.01 26.52
C ILE A 258 -0.27 26.66 27.07
N ASN A 259 -0.16 27.98 26.95
CA ASN A 259 1.02 28.75 27.35
C ASN A 259 2.33 28.18 26.75
N GLY A 260 2.28 27.73 25.50
CA GLY A 260 3.41 27.15 24.76
C GLY A 260 3.72 25.69 25.07
N GLN A 261 2.99 25.03 25.97
CA GLN A 261 3.16 23.62 26.29
C GLN A 261 2.08 22.77 25.62
N LEU A 262 2.47 21.65 25.00
CA LEU A 262 1.51 20.72 24.40
C LEU A 262 0.64 20.08 25.49
N SER A 263 -0.67 20.32 25.42
CA SER A 263 -1.68 19.74 26.32
C SER A 263 -2.30 18.46 25.78
N GLY A 264 -2.24 18.23 24.47
CA GLY A 264 -2.65 16.97 23.86
C GLY A 264 -2.88 17.07 22.35
N THR A 265 -3.10 15.90 21.75
CA THR A 265 -3.29 15.73 20.31
C THR A 265 -4.49 14.83 20.06
N VAL A 266 -5.34 15.19 19.09
CA VAL A 266 -6.42 14.34 18.58
C VAL A 266 -6.37 14.31 17.05
N TYR A 267 -6.77 13.19 16.45
CA TYR A 267 -6.76 13.01 15.01
C TYR A 267 -7.88 12.06 14.58
N GLY A 268 -8.30 12.19 13.33
CA GLY A 268 -9.43 11.46 12.76
C GLY A 268 -8.98 10.30 11.90
N GLY A 269 -9.91 9.76 11.12
CA GLY A 269 -9.63 8.82 10.03
C GLY A 269 -10.45 9.15 8.79
N LEU A 270 -10.25 8.38 7.71
CA LEU A 270 -10.94 8.63 6.43
C LEU A 270 -12.47 8.72 6.58
N GLU A 271 -13.08 7.78 7.30
CA GLU A 271 -14.53 7.74 7.51
C GLU A 271 -15.05 8.85 8.43
N ASN A 272 -14.24 9.24 9.42
CA ASN A 272 -14.62 10.20 10.46
C ASN A 272 -13.48 11.23 10.66
N PRO A 273 -13.38 12.25 9.79
CA PRO A 273 -12.33 13.25 9.86
C PRO A 273 -12.53 14.28 10.99
N LYS A 274 -13.78 14.46 11.46
CA LYS A 274 -14.14 15.42 12.50
C LYS A 274 -13.58 15.02 13.86
N LEU A 275 -13.22 16.00 14.68
CA LEU A 275 -12.52 15.80 15.95
C LEU A 275 -13.18 16.55 17.09
N THR A 276 -13.05 15.99 18.29
CA THR A 276 -13.28 16.69 19.54
C THR A 276 -12.07 16.48 20.44
N PHE A 277 -11.40 17.56 20.83
CA PHE A 277 -10.47 17.56 21.96
C PHE A 277 -11.25 17.90 23.22
N SER A 278 -11.06 17.18 24.32
CA SER A 278 -11.76 17.44 25.58
C SER A 278 -10.95 17.00 26.80
N ASN A 279 -10.04 17.85 27.28
CA ASN A 279 -9.16 17.56 28.43
C ASN A 279 -9.13 18.72 29.42
N ASN A 280 -8.81 18.43 30.67
CA ASN A 280 -8.50 19.45 31.66
C ASN A 280 -7.17 20.13 31.31
N VAL A 281 -7.12 21.45 31.40
CA VAL A 281 -5.97 22.27 30.98
C VAL A 281 -5.45 23.15 32.12
N LYS A 282 -4.13 23.21 32.25
CA LYS A 282 -3.47 24.03 33.27
C LYS A 282 -3.48 25.50 32.87
N LEU A 283 -4.31 26.28 33.54
CA LEU A 283 -4.36 27.73 33.40
C LEU A 283 -3.82 28.43 34.65
N ARG A 284 -3.30 29.64 34.48
CA ARG A 284 -2.81 30.51 35.56
C ARG A 284 -3.63 31.79 35.63
N ALA A 285 -3.57 32.50 36.76
CA ALA A 285 -4.15 33.84 36.84
C ALA A 285 -3.54 34.77 35.78
N GLY A 286 -4.36 35.65 35.21
CA GLY A 286 -3.99 36.54 34.11
C GLY A 286 -4.23 35.93 32.73
N ILE A 287 -3.44 36.39 31.76
CA ILE A 287 -3.59 35.99 30.36
C ILE A 287 -2.96 34.61 30.13
N ASN A 288 -3.75 33.70 29.57
CA ASN A 288 -3.32 32.39 29.09
C ASN A 288 -3.40 32.33 27.58
N LYS A 289 -2.33 31.91 26.93
CA LYS A 289 -2.29 31.73 25.48
C LYS A 289 -2.82 30.34 25.12
N VAL A 290 -3.91 30.27 24.37
CA VAL A 290 -4.43 29.04 23.78
C VAL A 290 -4.05 29.03 22.31
N THR A 291 -3.23 28.05 21.92
CA THR A 291 -2.69 27.96 20.57
C THR A 291 -3.00 26.58 20.01
N LEU A 292 -3.73 26.53 18.91
CA LEU A 292 -4.21 25.31 18.29
C LEU A 292 -3.55 25.14 16.93
N LEU A 293 -2.86 24.02 16.71
CA LEU A 293 -2.35 23.68 15.38
C LEU A 293 -3.33 22.71 14.73
N SER A 294 -4.07 23.22 13.75
CA SER A 294 -4.95 22.42 12.90
C SER A 294 -4.18 21.90 11.69
N VAL A 295 -4.41 20.63 11.34
CA VAL A 295 -3.65 19.93 10.31
C VAL A 295 -4.58 19.27 9.30
N ALA A 296 -4.41 19.59 8.02
CA ALA A 296 -5.08 18.93 6.91
C ALA A 296 -4.23 17.78 6.37
N VAL A 297 -4.76 16.55 6.42
CA VAL A 297 -4.10 15.36 5.84
C VAL A 297 -4.73 15.00 4.50
N GLY A 298 -4.36 15.74 3.46
CA GLY A 298 -5.03 15.69 2.16
C GLY A 298 -6.45 16.26 2.21
N LEU A 299 -7.07 16.49 1.05
CA LEU A 299 -8.43 17.03 0.93
C LEU A 299 -9.39 15.97 0.36
N SER A 300 -10.67 16.10 0.69
CA SER A 300 -11.73 15.20 0.20
C SER A 300 -11.73 15.13 -1.33
N ASN A 301 -11.85 13.93 -1.88
CA ASN A 301 -11.77 13.68 -3.32
C ASN A 301 -12.92 12.81 -3.86
N VAL A 302 -13.90 12.48 -3.02
CA VAL A 302 -15.10 11.72 -3.38
C VAL A 302 -16.23 12.05 -2.41
N GLY A 303 -17.48 12.06 -2.91
CA GLY A 303 -18.67 12.38 -2.14
C GLY A 303 -19.51 13.48 -2.81
N THR A 304 -20.82 13.49 -2.58
CA THR A 304 -21.67 14.57 -3.10
C THR A 304 -21.29 15.87 -2.41
N HIS A 305 -20.97 16.90 -3.19
CA HIS A 305 -20.53 18.21 -2.69
C HIS A 305 -19.33 18.14 -1.74
N PHE A 306 -18.38 17.23 -1.99
CA PHE A 306 -17.19 17.11 -1.14
C PHE A 306 -16.36 18.40 -1.12
N GLU A 307 -16.48 19.25 -2.15
CA GLU A 307 -15.84 20.57 -2.23
C GLU A 307 -16.34 21.58 -1.19
N THR A 308 -17.51 21.32 -0.57
CA THR A 308 -18.08 22.19 0.47
C THR A 308 -17.79 21.67 1.88
N TRP A 309 -17.03 20.58 2.03
CA TRP A 309 -16.74 20.00 3.34
C TRP A 309 -15.61 20.78 4.01
N ASN A 310 -15.87 21.23 5.24
CA ASN A 310 -14.96 22.09 5.97
C ASN A 310 -13.75 21.32 6.54
N VAL A 311 -12.65 22.05 6.75
CA VAL A 311 -11.47 21.59 7.50
C VAL A 311 -11.13 22.61 8.59
N GLY A 312 -10.58 22.13 9.69
CA GLY A 312 -10.09 22.95 10.79
C GLY A 312 -11.10 23.34 11.86
N VAL A 313 -10.67 24.22 12.77
CA VAL A 313 -11.38 24.51 14.02
C VAL A 313 -12.51 25.51 13.75
N LEU A 314 -13.74 25.00 13.65
CA LEU A 314 -14.96 25.80 13.49
C LEU A 314 -15.83 25.84 14.75
N GLY A 315 -15.36 25.19 15.82
CA GLY A 315 -16.00 25.19 17.11
C GLY A 315 -17.25 24.30 17.20
N PRO A 316 -17.93 24.32 18.35
CA PRO A 316 -17.67 25.23 19.47
C PRO A 316 -16.32 24.98 20.19
N VAL A 317 -15.77 26.05 20.78
CA VAL A 317 -14.61 26.01 21.68
C VAL A 317 -15.05 26.52 23.04
N THR A 318 -15.12 25.64 24.05
CA THR A 318 -15.67 25.97 25.36
C THR A 318 -14.71 25.65 26.50
N LEU A 319 -14.69 26.50 27.52
CA LEU A 319 -13.93 26.31 28.74
C LEU A 319 -14.89 26.22 29.94
N LYS A 320 -14.99 25.03 30.54
CA LYS A 320 -15.90 24.73 31.65
C LYS A 320 -15.13 24.64 32.97
N GLY A 321 -15.76 25.06 34.06
CA GLY A 321 -15.18 24.99 35.41
C GLY A 321 -14.64 26.31 35.91
N LEU A 322 -15.08 27.42 35.31
CA LEU A 322 -14.85 28.78 35.79
C LEU A 322 -15.92 29.16 36.82
N ASN A 323 -15.68 30.20 37.61
CA ASN A 323 -16.66 30.77 38.54
C ASN A 323 -17.96 31.19 37.81
N GLU A 324 -17.82 31.70 36.58
CA GLU A 324 -18.94 32.06 35.68
C GLU A 324 -19.62 30.84 35.00
N GLY A 325 -19.15 29.62 35.29
CA GLY A 325 -19.66 28.38 34.70
C GLY A 325 -18.86 27.93 33.49
N THR A 326 -19.39 28.17 32.28
CA THR A 326 -18.78 27.76 31.01
C THR A 326 -18.67 28.96 30.07
N ARG A 327 -17.45 29.24 29.62
CA ARG A 327 -17.17 30.30 28.65
C ARG A 327 -17.10 29.71 27.25
N ASP A 328 -17.81 30.32 26.30
CA ASP A 328 -17.68 30.01 24.87
C ASP A 328 -16.67 30.98 24.23
N LEU A 329 -15.55 30.45 23.76
CA LEU A 329 -14.46 31.18 23.14
C LEU A 329 -14.65 31.33 21.62
N SER A 330 -15.69 30.74 21.03
CA SER A 330 -15.84 30.62 19.56
C SER A 330 -16.04 31.97 18.86
N LYS A 331 -16.59 32.97 19.56
CA LYS A 331 -16.92 34.30 19.00
C LYS A 331 -15.91 35.39 19.35
N GLN A 332 -14.88 35.08 20.13
CA GLN A 332 -13.87 36.08 20.49
C GLN A 332 -12.88 36.31 19.34
N LYS A 333 -11.91 37.19 19.53
CA LYS A 333 -10.86 37.43 18.54
C LYS A 333 -9.93 36.22 18.43
N TRP A 334 -9.75 35.73 17.22
CA TRP A 334 -8.80 34.68 16.90
C TRP A 334 -7.73 35.23 15.96
N SER A 335 -6.48 34.94 16.31
CA SER A 335 -5.31 35.23 15.50
C SER A 335 -4.91 33.98 14.72
N TYR A 336 -4.49 34.15 13.47
CA TYR A 336 -4.18 33.06 12.55
C TYR A 336 -2.78 33.20 11.99
N LYS A 337 -2.05 32.08 11.87
CA LYS A 337 -0.77 32.01 11.16
C LYS A 337 -0.77 30.82 10.23
N ILE A 338 -0.49 31.09 8.95
CA ILE A 338 -0.43 30.07 7.90
C ILE A 338 0.93 29.39 7.95
N GLY A 339 0.93 28.07 8.03
CA GLY A 339 2.13 27.25 7.88
C GLY A 339 3.06 27.25 9.09
N LEU A 340 4.23 26.65 8.87
CA LEU A 340 5.30 26.56 9.85
C LEU A 340 6.41 27.57 9.54
N LYS A 341 7.12 28.04 10.57
CA LYS A 341 8.34 28.86 10.44
C LYS A 341 9.39 28.11 9.60
N GLY A 342 9.56 26.81 9.82
CA GLY A 342 10.48 26.00 9.00
C GLY A 342 10.08 25.87 7.53
N GLU A 343 8.78 25.95 7.21
CA GLU A 343 8.30 26.04 5.82
C GLU A 343 8.65 27.40 5.19
N ALA A 344 8.38 28.50 5.91
CA ALA A 344 8.70 29.85 5.46
C ALA A 344 10.21 30.05 5.23
N LEU A 345 11.04 29.48 6.11
CA LEU A 345 12.50 29.48 6.01
C LEU A 345 13.04 28.46 5.00
N LYS A 346 12.17 27.60 4.43
CA LYS A 346 12.54 26.55 3.47
C LYS A 346 13.65 25.64 3.99
N LEU A 347 13.54 25.18 5.25
CA LEU A 347 14.56 24.35 5.90
C LEU A 347 14.84 23.02 5.16
N HIS A 348 13.91 22.57 4.32
CA HIS A 348 14.07 21.42 3.42
C HIS A 348 15.09 21.66 2.28
N THR A 349 15.57 22.89 2.09
CA THR A 349 16.61 23.24 1.12
C THR A 349 17.94 23.54 1.80
N VAL A 350 19.06 23.34 1.10
CA VAL A 350 20.40 23.64 1.64
C VAL A 350 20.54 25.12 2.02
N ALA A 351 20.04 26.02 1.18
CA ALA A 351 20.10 27.47 1.44
C ALA A 351 19.26 27.85 2.66
N GLY A 352 18.00 27.41 2.71
CA GLY A 352 17.10 27.68 3.84
C GLY A 352 17.61 27.07 5.15
N SER A 353 18.20 25.87 5.10
CA SER A 353 18.76 25.22 6.28
C SER A 353 19.84 26.04 7.00
N SER A 354 20.56 26.92 6.31
CA SER A 354 21.56 27.80 6.95
C SER A 354 20.98 28.97 7.75
N SER A 355 19.66 29.20 7.71
CA SER A 355 19.02 30.33 8.39
C SER A 355 18.70 30.09 9.87
N VAL A 356 19.00 28.90 10.41
CA VAL A 356 18.74 28.54 11.81
C VAL A 356 19.94 27.84 12.43
N GLU A 357 20.03 27.90 13.75
CA GLU A 357 21.02 27.16 14.52
C GLU A 357 20.53 25.73 14.77
N TRP A 358 21.28 24.75 14.27
CA TRP A 358 20.97 23.33 14.43
C TRP A 358 21.78 22.76 15.59
N VAL A 359 21.13 21.93 16.41
CA VAL A 359 21.79 21.22 17.51
C VAL A 359 22.07 19.77 17.14
N GLU A 360 23.15 19.19 17.68
CA GLU A 360 23.60 17.84 17.37
C GLU A 360 24.22 17.15 18.59
N GLY A 361 24.67 15.91 18.43
CA GLY A 361 25.32 15.15 19.50
C GLY A 361 24.39 14.92 20.70
N SER A 362 24.85 15.29 21.90
CA SER A 362 24.07 15.13 23.14
C SER A 362 22.88 16.08 23.25
N GLN A 363 22.85 17.15 22.44
CA GLN A 363 21.75 18.12 22.40
C GLN A 363 20.69 17.77 21.35
N LEU A 364 20.89 16.70 20.57
CA LEU A 364 19.93 16.23 19.57
C LEU A 364 18.58 15.97 20.24
N VAL A 365 17.56 16.67 19.76
CA VAL A 365 16.19 16.56 20.28
C VAL A 365 15.57 15.24 19.82
N LYS A 366 14.89 14.54 20.72
CA LYS A 366 14.24 13.25 20.43
C LYS A 366 12.87 13.21 21.09
N LYS A 367 11.90 12.57 20.41
CA LYS A 367 10.54 12.36 20.91
C LYS A 367 9.83 13.65 21.31
N GLN A 368 10.33 14.79 20.82
CA GLN A 368 9.70 16.09 21.00
C GLN A 368 8.85 16.36 19.76
N PRO A 369 7.58 16.79 19.93
CA PRO A 369 6.76 17.27 18.83
C PRO A 369 7.39 18.49 18.18
N MET A 370 7.01 18.73 16.92
CA MET A 370 7.39 19.95 16.19
C MET A 370 8.92 20.11 16.08
N THR A 371 9.60 19.10 15.55
CA THR A 371 11.04 19.09 15.38
C THR A 371 11.43 18.86 13.92
N TRP A 372 12.32 19.69 13.41
CA TRP A 372 13.00 19.47 12.13
C TRP A 372 14.28 18.68 12.36
N TYR A 373 14.52 17.68 11.53
CA TYR A 373 15.75 16.92 11.48
C TYR A 373 16.40 17.04 10.11
N LYS A 374 17.73 17.07 10.08
CA LYS A 374 18.49 16.98 8.83
C LYS A 374 19.71 16.09 8.97
N THR A 375 20.12 15.52 7.84
CA THR A 375 21.37 14.78 7.71
C THR A 375 21.87 14.83 6.26
N THR A 376 23.09 14.36 6.04
CA THR A 376 23.64 14.14 4.70
C THR A 376 24.11 12.70 4.55
N PHE A 377 23.95 12.12 3.36
CA PHE A 377 24.33 10.73 3.12
C PHE A 377 24.73 10.46 1.67
N ASP A 378 25.49 9.37 1.48
CA ASP A 378 25.89 8.90 0.16
C ASP A 378 24.89 7.87 -0.38
N ALA A 379 24.64 7.92 -1.69
CA ALA A 379 23.67 7.02 -2.30
C ALA A 379 24.18 5.57 -2.23
N PRO A 380 23.34 4.61 -1.80
CA PRO A 380 23.75 3.22 -1.76
C PRO A 380 23.93 2.69 -3.19
N GLY A 381 24.98 1.89 -3.39
CA GLY A 381 25.27 1.28 -4.70
C GLY A 381 24.14 0.38 -5.24
N GLY A 382 24.30 -0.09 -6.47
CA GLY A 382 23.31 -0.93 -7.15
C GLY A 382 22.17 -0.14 -7.80
N ASN A 383 21.16 -0.85 -8.32
CA ASN A 383 20.02 -0.28 -9.05
C ASN A 383 18.67 -0.62 -8.41
N GLU A 384 18.67 -1.34 -7.28
CA GLU A 384 17.46 -1.78 -6.59
C GLU A 384 16.68 -0.58 -6.05
N PRO A 385 15.34 -0.51 -6.18
CA PRO A 385 14.58 0.62 -5.66
C PRO A 385 14.83 0.87 -4.17
N LEU A 386 14.69 2.13 -3.74
CA LEU A 386 15.00 2.54 -2.38
C LEU A 386 13.75 3.01 -1.64
N GLY A 387 13.73 2.79 -0.32
CA GLY A 387 12.76 3.37 0.59
C GLY A 387 13.37 3.68 1.95
N LEU A 388 12.83 4.69 2.64
CA LEU A 388 13.19 5.04 4.01
C LEU A 388 12.32 4.26 4.99
N ASP A 389 12.95 3.59 5.94
CA ASP A 389 12.30 3.08 7.14
C ASP A 389 12.02 4.24 8.07
N MET A 390 10.74 4.50 8.33
CA MET A 390 10.32 5.56 9.24
C MET A 390 9.68 5.00 10.50
N SER A 391 9.80 3.70 10.80
CA SER A 391 9.09 3.07 11.93
C SER A 391 9.39 3.67 13.31
N SER A 392 10.50 4.41 13.47
CA SER A 392 10.86 5.09 14.72
C SER A 392 10.29 6.50 14.86
N MET A 393 9.55 6.97 13.85
CA MET A 393 9.02 8.33 13.74
C MET A 393 7.51 8.36 13.97
N GLY A 394 6.94 9.56 14.06
CA GLY A 394 5.52 9.75 14.36
C GLY A 394 4.72 10.13 13.13
N LYS A 395 4.74 11.42 12.79
CA LYS A 395 4.04 12.01 11.64
C LYS A 395 4.81 13.22 11.12
N GLY A 396 4.69 13.55 9.84
CA GLY A 396 5.15 14.81 9.30
C GLY A 396 5.43 14.74 7.80
N GLN A 397 6.55 15.32 7.36
CA GLN A 397 6.90 15.40 5.94
C GLN A 397 8.39 15.11 5.70
N LEU A 398 8.69 14.60 4.50
CA LEU A 398 10.02 14.16 4.09
C LEU A 398 10.49 14.86 2.81
N TRP A 399 11.79 15.21 2.78
CA TRP A 399 12.44 15.75 1.60
C TRP A 399 13.83 15.16 1.39
N ILE A 400 14.16 14.93 0.12
CA ILE A 400 15.51 14.57 -0.31
C ILE A 400 15.96 15.55 -1.39
N ASN A 401 17.09 16.20 -1.17
CA ASN A 401 17.65 17.20 -2.09
C ASN A 401 16.64 18.32 -2.46
N GLY A 402 15.81 18.72 -1.49
CA GLY A 402 14.73 19.70 -1.68
C GLY A 402 13.48 19.17 -2.37
N GLN A 403 13.48 17.93 -2.87
CA GLN A 403 12.30 17.28 -3.46
C GLN A 403 11.47 16.61 -2.37
N SER A 404 10.18 16.88 -2.33
CA SER A 404 9.29 16.33 -1.31
C SER A 404 8.93 14.88 -1.63
N ILE A 405 9.31 13.97 -0.75
CA ILE A 405 8.93 12.55 -0.80
C ILE A 405 7.46 12.39 -0.43
N GLY A 406 6.94 13.27 0.41
CA GLY A 406 5.54 13.31 0.83
C GLY A 406 5.39 13.22 2.33
N ARG A 407 4.15 12.98 2.77
CA ARG A 407 3.83 12.84 4.20
C ARG A 407 4.38 11.53 4.74
N HIS A 408 4.81 11.51 5.99
CA HIS A 408 4.99 10.27 6.73
C HIS A 408 4.02 10.23 7.90
N TRP A 409 3.44 9.06 8.16
CA TRP A 409 2.61 8.83 9.34
C TRP A 409 2.71 7.38 9.84
N PRO A 410 3.92 6.87 10.11
CA PRO A 410 4.12 5.53 10.67
C PRO A 410 3.47 5.36 12.06
N GLY A 411 3.25 6.45 12.80
CA GLY A 411 2.54 6.41 14.09
C GLY A 411 1.05 6.03 13.99
N TYR A 412 0.43 6.12 12.80
CA TYR A 412 -0.94 5.65 12.61
C TYR A 412 -0.94 4.15 12.27
N ILE A 413 -1.07 3.34 13.31
CA ILE A 413 -1.10 1.89 13.21
C ILE A 413 -2.32 1.42 12.42
N ALA A 414 -2.10 0.45 11.54
CA ALA A 414 -3.13 -0.16 10.72
C ALA A 414 -4.12 -0.98 11.55
N HIS A 415 -5.39 -0.58 11.48
CA HIS A 415 -6.52 -1.30 12.04
C HIS A 415 -7.35 -1.95 10.94
N GLY A 416 -8.03 -3.04 11.28
CA GLY A 416 -8.89 -3.77 10.38
C GLY A 416 -8.80 -5.26 10.63
N ASN A 417 -9.22 -6.01 9.62
CA ASN A 417 -9.32 -7.45 9.70
C ASN A 417 -8.39 -8.13 8.70
N CYS A 418 -7.32 -8.76 9.21
CA CYS A 418 -6.30 -9.44 8.41
C CYS A 418 -6.44 -10.98 8.51
N TYR A 419 -7.63 -11.51 8.24
CA TYR A 419 -7.84 -12.96 8.16
C TYR A 419 -7.16 -13.57 6.93
N ALA A 420 -7.05 -14.90 6.93
CA ALA A 420 -6.57 -15.65 5.78
C ALA A 420 -7.42 -15.33 4.54
N CYS A 421 -6.75 -14.94 3.45
CA CYS A 421 -7.38 -14.57 2.19
C CYS A 421 -7.60 -15.82 1.32
N ASP A 422 -8.80 -15.93 0.76
CA ASP A 422 -9.14 -16.92 -0.26
C ASP A 422 -9.45 -16.22 -1.60
N TYR A 423 -8.84 -16.69 -2.69
CA TYR A 423 -9.13 -16.16 -4.03
C TYR A 423 -10.57 -16.42 -4.47
N ALA A 424 -11.21 -17.50 -4.01
CA ALA A 424 -12.52 -17.86 -4.52
C ALA A 424 -13.65 -17.05 -3.91
N GLY A 425 -14.69 -16.81 -4.72
CA GLY A 425 -15.88 -16.05 -4.34
C GLY A 425 -15.68 -14.55 -4.44
N THR A 426 -16.80 -13.83 -4.40
CA THR A 426 -16.86 -12.38 -4.62
C THR A 426 -15.81 -11.62 -3.79
N TYR A 427 -15.07 -10.75 -4.44
CA TYR A 427 -14.09 -9.87 -3.81
C TYR A 427 -14.76 -8.61 -3.23
N SER A 428 -14.21 -8.13 -2.11
CA SER A 428 -14.37 -6.77 -1.61
C SER A 428 -13.02 -6.28 -1.08
N ASP A 429 -12.84 -4.96 -0.96
CA ASP A 429 -11.64 -4.31 -0.39
C ASP A 429 -11.37 -4.72 1.08
N GLN A 430 -12.36 -5.32 1.74
CA GLN A 430 -12.28 -5.84 3.11
C GLN A 430 -11.87 -7.33 3.17
N LYS A 431 -11.91 -8.05 2.04
CA LYS A 431 -11.74 -9.51 2.01
C LYS A 431 -10.31 -9.96 2.31
N CYS A 432 -9.32 -9.24 1.77
CA CYS A 432 -7.92 -9.64 1.83
C CYS A 432 -7.08 -8.44 2.23
N ARG A 433 -6.79 -8.33 3.52
CA ARG A 433 -5.99 -7.24 4.09
C ARG A 433 -4.79 -7.81 4.83
N THR A 434 -3.73 -7.01 4.87
CA THR A 434 -2.45 -7.35 5.51
C THR A 434 -1.97 -6.21 6.40
N ASN A 435 -0.88 -6.43 7.13
CA ASN A 435 -0.21 -5.40 7.92
C ASN A 435 -1.01 -4.82 9.10
N CYS A 436 -2.05 -5.52 9.59
CA CYS A 436 -2.75 -5.13 10.82
C CYS A 436 -1.80 -5.12 12.03
N GLY A 437 -1.88 -4.10 12.88
CA GLY A 437 -1.03 -3.97 14.07
C GLY A 437 0.36 -3.38 13.80
N GLU A 438 0.69 -3.10 12.55
CA GLU A 438 1.93 -2.46 12.11
C GLU A 438 1.64 -1.02 11.64
N PRO A 439 2.66 -0.15 11.45
CA PRO A 439 2.49 1.13 10.79
C PRO A 439 1.74 0.99 9.46
N SER A 440 0.64 1.73 9.25
CA SER A 440 -0.12 1.71 7.99
C SER A 440 0.76 1.96 6.76
N GLN A 441 1.79 2.81 6.93
CA GLN A 441 2.93 2.86 6.03
C GLN A 441 4.24 3.03 6.81
N ARG A 442 5.12 2.03 6.69
CA ARG A 442 6.47 2.04 7.27
C ARG A 442 7.54 2.57 6.31
N TRP A 443 7.44 2.16 5.05
CA TRP A 443 8.46 2.40 4.02
C TRP A 443 8.03 3.53 3.09
N TYR A 444 8.91 4.51 2.90
CA TYR A 444 8.63 5.70 2.08
C TYR A 444 9.55 5.71 0.86
N HIS A 445 8.98 5.59 -0.34
CA HIS A 445 9.75 5.42 -1.56
C HIS A 445 10.68 6.61 -1.85
N VAL A 446 11.96 6.30 -2.11
CA VAL A 446 12.98 7.24 -2.57
C VAL A 446 13.34 6.94 -4.03
N PRO A 447 12.96 7.79 -4.99
CA PRO A 447 13.37 7.65 -6.37
C PRO A 447 14.90 7.75 -6.51
N ARG A 448 15.53 6.76 -7.13
CA ARG A 448 16.99 6.78 -7.36
C ARG A 448 17.46 7.99 -8.17
N SER A 449 16.62 8.47 -9.08
CA SER A 449 16.90 9.65 -9.91
C SER A 449 16.98 10.96 -9.12
N TRP A 450 16.49 10.98 -7.87
CA TRP A 450 16.59 12.15 -6.98
C TRP A 450 17.91 12.18 -6.21
N LEU A 451 18.71 11.10 -6.28
CA LEU A 451 19.95 10.97 -5.56
C LEU A 451 21.17 11.33 -6.42
N LYS A 452 22.11 12.02 -5.79
CA LYS A 452 23.48 12.21 -6.23
C LYS A 452 24.35 11.07 -5.67
N PRO A 453 25.54 10.80 -6.24
CA PRO A 453 26.45 9.79 -5.68
C PRO A 453 26.79 10.03 -4.20
N SER A 454 27.04 11.28 -3.82
CA SER A 454 27.36 11.68 -2.44
C SER A 454 26.66 12.98 -2.04
N GLY A 455 26.64 13.26 -0.73
CA GLY A 455 26.15 14.52 -0.19
C GLY A 455 24.65 14.78 -0.43
N ASN A 456 23.84 13.73 -0.40
CA ASN A 456 22.38 13.86 -0.48
C ASN A 456 21.84 14.46 0.81
N PHE A 457 21.01 15.49 0.69
CA PHE A 457 20.44 16.22 1.81
C PHE A 457 19.07 15.65 2.17
N LEU A 458 18.95 14.99 3.33
CA LEU A 458 17.69 14.46 3.84
C LEU A 458 17.18 15.39 4.95
N VAL A 459 15.92 15.83 4.81
CA VAL A 459 15.22 16.63 5.82
C VAL A 459 13.91 15.95 6.19
N VAL A 460 13.63 15.92 7.48
CA VAL A 460 12.39 15.37 8.05
C VAL A 460 11.78 16.43 8.95
N PHE A 461 10.53 16.78 8.70
CA PHE A 461 9.72 17.44 9.70
C PHE A 461 8.97 16.36 10.50
N GLU A 462 9.12 16.38 11.82
CA GLU A 462 8.46 15.49 12.77
C GLU A 462 7.48 16.28 13.62
N GLU A 463 6.20 16.06 13.36
CA GLU A 463 5.05 16.73 13.96
C GLU A 463 4.74 16.17 15.36
N TRP A 464 4.86 14.86 15.59
CA TRP A 464 4.38 14.20 16.81
C TRP A 464 5.50 13.89 17.81
N GLY A 465 6.68 13.56 17.30
CA GLY A 465 7.86 13.21 18.07
C GLY A 465 8.32 11.79 17.75
N GLY A 466 9.59 11.67 17.33
CA GLY A 466 10.22 10.41 16.94
C GLY A 466 11.68 10.34 17.39
N ASP A 467 12.31 9.17 17.22
CA ASP A 467 13.77 9.05 17.34
C ASP A 467 14.37 8.93 15.93
N PRO A 468 15.07 9.97 15.43
CA PRO A 468 15.62 9.95 14.09
C PRO A 468 16.73 8.90 13.93
N ASN A 469 17.33 8.42 15.03
CA ASN A 469 18.36 7.39 14.98
C ASN A 469 17.83 6.02 14.49
N GLY A 470 16.51 5.81 14.51
CA GLY A 470 15.90 4.60 13.95
C GLY A 470 15.58 4.70 12.46
N ILE A 471 15.73 5.87 11.84
CA ILE A 471 15.54 6.05 10.40
C ILE A 471 16.65 5.34 9.65
N ALA A 472 16.30 4.53 8.65
CA ALA A 472 17.26 3.81 7.83
C ALA A 472 16.88 3.83 6.35
N LEU A 473 17.87 3.85 5.46
CA LEU A 473 17.63 3.65 4.04
C LEU A 473 17.71 2.17 3.70
N ALA A 474 16.74 1.65 2.96
CA ALA A 474 16.67 0.25 2.58
C ALA A 474 16.51 0.08 1.06
N LYS A 475 17.07 -1.02 0.55
CA LYS A 475 16.89 -1.51 -0.82
C LYS A 475 15.76 -2.51 -0.88
N ARG A 476 14.88 -2.37 -1.87
CA ARG A 476 13.84 -3.34 -2.18
C ARG A 476 14.40 -4.45 -3.07
N THR A 477 14.57 -5.64 -2.51
CA THR A 477 15.18 -6.80 -3.19
C THR A 477 14.21 -7.98 -3.26
N THR A 478 14.52 -8.96 -4.11
CA THR A 478 13.84 -10.27 -4.11
C THR A 478 14.67 -11.23 -3.27
N ALA A 479 14.10 -11.75 -2.17
CA ALA A 479 14.80 -12.68 -1.31
C ALA A 479 14.71 -14.12 -1.82
N SER A 480 13.50 -14.54 -2.20
CA SER A 480 13.22 -15.87 -2.71
C SER A 480 12.29 -15.79 -3.92
N VAL A 481 12.40 -16.79 -4.80
CA VAL A 481 11.49 -17.03 -5.91
C VAL A 481 10.90 -18.42 -5.77
N CYS A 482 9.63 -18.53 -6.09
CA CYS A 482 8.86 -19.74 -5.88
C CYS A 482 8.10 -20.15 -7.13
N ALA A 483 7.78 -21.44 -7.26
CA ALA A 483 6.81 -21.91 -8.23
C ALA A 483 5.86 -22.89 -7.55
N ASP A 484 4.57 -22.82 -7.91
CA ASP A 484 3.52 -23.67 -7.36
C ASP A 484 2.63 -24.22 -8.48
N ILE A 485 3.02 -25.37 -9.04
CA ILE A 485 2.57 -25.85 -10.35
C ILE A 485 1.87 -27.19 -10.20
N PHE A 486 0.60 -27.26 -10.57
CA PHE A 486 -0.15 -28.51 -10.57
C PHE A 486 0.28 -29.43 -11.71
N GLU A 487 0.30 -30.73 -11.45
CA GLU A 487 0.46 -31.73 -12.51
C GLU A 487 -0.69 -31.60 -13.52
N GLY A 488 -0.36 -31.62 -14.82
CA GLY A 488 -1.35 -31.51 -15.89
C GLY A 488 -1.99 -30.12 -16.05
N GLN A 489 -1.54 -29.08 -15.33
CA GLN A 489 -2.12 -27.75 -15.50
C GLN A 489 -1.90 -27.20 -16.92
N PRO A 490 -2.85 -26.38 -17.44
CA PRO A 490 -2.69 -25.77 -18.76
C PRO A 490 -1.38 -24.99 -18.88
N THR A 491 -0.74 -25.09 -20.04
CA THR A 491 0.46 -24.31 -20.35
C THR A 491 0.26 -23.48 -21.59
N MET A 492 0.78 -22.25 -21.55
CA MET A 492 0.80 -21.36 -22.70
C MET A 492 1.56 -22.01 -23.86
N LYS A 493 0.86 -22.21 -24.98
CA LYS A 493 1.44 -22.74 -26.22
C LYS A 493 1.66 -21.61 -27.23
N LYS A 494 2.78 -21.67 -27.97
CA LYS A 494 2.96 -20.83 -29.17
C LYS A 494 1.93 -21.25 -30.23
N ARG A 495 1.44 -20.30 -31.03
CA ARG A 495 0.44 -20.55 -32.08
C ARG A 495 0.81 -21.71 -33.02
N GLY A 496 2.08 -21.80 -33.43
CA GLY A 496 2.57 -22.93 -34.26
C GLY A 496 2.55 -24.29 -33.56
N MET A 497 2.68 -24.34 -32.23
CA MET A 497 2.59 -25.59 -31.45
C MET A 497 1.15 -26.04 -31.21
N LEU A 498 0.19 -25.10 -31.12
CA LEU A 498 -1.24 -25.42 -31.13
C LEU A 498 -1.62 -26.12 -32.45
N ILE A 499 -1.17 -25.56 -33.59
CA ILE A 499 -1.44 -26.13 -34.92
C ILE A 499 -0.82 -27.53 -35.07
N ALA A 500 0.38 -27.75 -34.51
CA ALA A 500 1.09 -29.03 -34.59
C ALA A 500 0.62 -30.10 -33.58
N GLY A 501 -0.38 -29.83 -32.74
CA GLY A 501 -0.97 -30.82 -31.82
C GLY A 501 -0.01 -31.41 -30.76
N ARG A 502 1.15 -30.79 -30.51
CA ARG A 502 2.16 -31.35 -29.59
C ARG A 502 1.71 -31.27 -28.13
N ILE A 503 1.94 -32.35 -27.38
CA ILE A 503 1.73 -32.44 -25.93
C ILE A 503 2.82 -31.60 -25.24
N SER A 504 2.41 -30.58 -24.48
CA SER A 504 3.30 -29.77 -23.65
C SER A 504 3.02 -30.09 -22.20
N ARG A 505 4.06 -30.41 -21.44
CA ARG A 505 3.96 -30.65 -19.99
C ARG A 505 4.24 -29.36 -19.22
N PRO A 506 3.57 -29.14 -18.07
CA PRO A 506 3.86 -28.01 -17.21
C PRO A 506 5.31 -28.00 -16.74
N LYS A 507 5.84 -26.79 -16.60
CA LYS A 507 7.19 -26.55 -16.10
C LYS A 507 7.14 -25.51 -14.99
N ALA A 508 7.88 -25.74 -13.93
CA ALA A 508 8.23 -24.70 -12.96
C ALA A 508 9.35 -23.86 -13.55
N HIS A 509 9.12 -22.56 -13.67
CA HIS A 509 10.11 -21.59 -14.11
C HIS A 509 10.56 -20.78 -12.89
N LEU A 510 11.87 -20.71 -12.66
CA LEU A 510 12.46 -19.88 -11.61
C LEU A 510 13.49 -18.95 -12.24
N TRP A 511 13.44 -17.67 -11.88
CA TRP A 511 14.31 -16.62 -12.38
C TRP A 511 14.58 -15.59 -11.29
N CYS A 512 15.86 -15.43 -10.94
CA CYS A 512 16.34 -14.40 -10.03
C CYS A 512 16.56 -13.05 -10.75
N PRO A 513 16.49 -11.92 -10.02
CA PRO A 513 16.74 -10.60 -10.58
C PRO A 513 18.05 -10.49 -11.37
N PRO A 514 18.19 -9.51 -12.28
CA PRO A 514 19.41 -9.30 -13.06
C PRO A 514 20.63 -9.15 -12.15
N GLY A 515 21.69 -9.89 -12.44
CA GLY A 515 22.93 -9.90 -11.65
C GLY A 515 22.94 -10.88 -10.47
N GLN A 516 21.82 -11.51 -10.13
CA GLN A 516 21.73 -12.54 -9.09
C GLN A 516 21.63 -13.94 -9.69
N GLN A 517 21.97 -14.94 -8.89
CA GLN A 517 21.83 -16.35 -9.23
C GLN A 517 21.06 -17.09 -8.14
N ILE A 518 20.46 -18.22 -8.52
CA ILE A 518 19.86 -19.15 -7.57
C ILE A 518 21.00 -19.74 -6.75
N SER A 519 21.04 -19.38 -5.48
CA SER A 519 22.12 -19.75 -4.56
C SER A 519 21.82 -21.05 -3.80
N LYS A 520 20.54 -21.27 -3.46
CA LYS A 520 20.08 -22.41 -2.67
C LYS A 520 18.63 -22.73 -2.99
N ILE A 521 18.26 -24.01 -2.91
CA ILE A 521 16.87 -24.46 -2.86
C ILE A 521 16.47 -24.57 -1.39
N ASN A 522 15.57 -23.71 -0.93
CA ASN A 522 15.09 -23.69 0.45
C ASN A 522 14.06 -24.78 0.71
N PHE A 523 13.21 -25.03 -0.29
CA PHE A 523 12.16 -26.02 -0.23
C PHE A 523 11.87 -26.60 -1.61
N ALA A 524 11.58 -27.89 -1.70
CA ALA A 524 11.02 -28.50 -2.90
C ALA A 524 10.17 -29.72 -2.52
N SER A 525 8.95 -29.81 -3.04
CA SER A 525 8.09 -30.97 -2.82
C SER A 525 7.18 -31.20 -4.01
N TYR A 526 7.27 -32.39 -4.60
CA TYR A 526 6.32 -32.94 -5.56
C TYR A 526 5.40 -33.93 -4.84
N GLY A 527 4.10 -33.68 -4.83
CA GLY A 527 3.14 -34.47 -4.07
C GLY A 527 1.95 -33.62 -3.66
N MET A 528 1.69 -33.52 -2.36
CA MET A 528 0.64 -32.66 -1.80
C MET A 528 1.22 -31.61 -0.85
N PRO A 529 2.13 -30.72 -1.30
CA PRO A 529 2.68 -29.65 -0.48
C PRO A 529 1.63 -28.63 -0.05
N GLU A 530 1.84 -28.05 1.13
CA GLU A 530 0.98 -27.03 1.73
C GLU A 530 1.73 -25.71 1.92
N GLY A 531 0.97 -24.64 2.18
CA GLY A 531 1.52 -23.31 2.42
C GLY A 531 1.66 -22.47 1.15
N SER A 532 2.46 -21.42 1.24
CA SER A 532 2.70 -20.44 0.17
C SER A 532 4.18 -20.05 0.14
N CYS A 533 4.59 -19.27 -0.86
CA CYS A 533 5.99 -18.85 -1.02
C CYS A 533 6.55 -18.21 0.26
N GLY A 534 7.71 -18.69 0.74
CA GLY A 534 8.32 -18.29 2.01
C GLY A 534 7.87 -19.11 3.23
N ASN A 535 6.81 -19.91 3.10
CA ASN A 535 6.21 -20.73 4.17
C ASN A 535 5.68 -22.08 3.65
N PHE A 536 6.33 -22.66 2.64
CA PHE A 536 5.95 -23.99 2.17
C PHE A 536 6.31 -25.08 3.18
N ARG A 537 5.51 -26.14 3.21
CA ARG A 537 5.77 -27.34 4.00
C ARG A 537 5.38 -28.60 3.24
N GLU A 538 6.04 -29.70 3.58
CA GLU A 538 5.62 -31.01 3.11
C GLU A 538 4.24 -31.33 3.65
N GLY A 539 3.36 -31.86 2.80
CA GLY A 539 2.08 -32.42 3.25
C GLY A 539 2.16 -33.93 3.38
N SER A 540 1.01 -34.59 3.37
CA SER A 540 0.90 -36.04 3.55
C SER A 540 1.52 -36.90 2.44
N CYS A 541 1.92 -36.30 1.32
CA CYS A 541 2.58 -36.96 0.21
C CYS A 541 3.74 -36.13 -0.32
N HIS A 542 4.91 -36.75 -0.45
CA HIS A 542 6.14 -36.13 -0.92
C HIS A 542 7.01 -37.15 -1.68
N ALA A 543 7.54 -36.75 -2.83
CA ALA A 543 8.48 -37.57 -3.60
C ALA A 543 9.93 -37.38 -3.10
N HIS A 544 10.62 -38.47 -2.79
CA HIS A 544 11.98 -38.46 -2.22
C HIS A 544 13.04 -37.73 -3.07
N LYS A 545 12.83 -37.55 -4.39
CA LYS A 545 13.74 -36.79 -5.28
C LYS A 545 13.23 -35.39 -5.63
N SER A 546 12.35 -34.82 -4.81
CA SER A 546 11.78 -33.49 -5.07
C SER A 546 12.84 -32.39 -5.23
N TYR A 547 13.96 -32.50 -4.51
CA TYR A 547 15.06 -31.53 -4.53
C TYR A 547 16.03 -31.73 -5.70
N ASP A 548 16.32 -32.97 -6.08
CA ASP A 548 17.41 -33.35 -7.00
C ASP A 548 17.40 -32.56 -8.31
N ALA A 549 16.22 -32.46 -8.94
CA ALA A 549 16.06 -31.79 -10.22
C ALA A 549 16.39 -30.30 -10.15
N PHE A 550 16.04 -29.63 -9.05
CA PHE A 550 16.32 -28.21 -8.85
C PHE A 550 17.77 -27.97 -8.44
N GLN A 551 18.30 -28.78 -7.52
CA GLN A 551 19.71 -28.69 -7.11
C GLN A 551 20.65 -28.83 -8.31
N LYS A 552 20.37 -29.80 -9.20
CA LYS A 552 21.16 -30.04 -10.40
C LYS A 552 21.01 -28.94 -11.46
N ASN A 553 19.79 -28.46 -11.69
CA ASN A 553 19.52 -27.62 -12.87
C ASN A 553 19.49 -26.12 -12.60
N CYS A 554 19.31 -25.70 -11.34
CA CYS A 554 19.03 -24.31 -10.98
C CYS A 554 20.15 -23.62 -10.22
N ILE A 555 20.85 -24.29 -9.29
CA ILE A 555 21.90 -23.67 -8.49
C ILE A 555 23.02 -23.14 -9.40
N GLY A 556 23.48 -21.92 -9.14
CA GLY A 556 24.50 -21.23 -9.93
C GLY A 556 24.01 -20.67 -11.27
N LYS A 557 22.69 -20.67 -11.51
CA LYS A 557 22.08 -20.05 -12.69
C LYS A 557 21.15 -18.93 -12.26
N GLN A 558 21.09 -17.87 -13.06
CA GLN A 558 20.09 -16.82 -12.90
C GLN A 558 18.68 -17.38 -13.10
N SER A 559 18.53 -18.37 -13.98
CA SER A 559 17.23 -18.94 -14.31
C SER A 559 17.31 -20.42 -14.67
N CYS A 560 16.22 -21.13 -14.39
CA CYS A 560 16.07 -22.52 -14.76
C CYS A 560 14.60 -22.86 -15.01
N SER A 561 14.37 -24.06 -15.56
CA SER A 561 13.04 -24.64 -15.61
C SER A 561 13.10 -26.14 -15.35
N VAL A 562 12.14 -26.66 -14.61
CA VAL A 562 12.00 -28.09 -14.31
C VAL A 562 10.62 -28.56 -14.75
N THR A 563 10.55 -29.65 -15.53
CA THR A 563 9.28 -30.24 -15.95
C THR A 563 8.58 -30.89 -14.76
N VAL A 564 7.27 -30.62 -14.62
CA VAL A 564 6.44 -31.20 -13.56
C VAL A 564 5.87 -32.51 -14.07
N ALA A 565 6.55 -33.61 -13.76
CA ALA A 565 6.14 -34.96 -14.12
C ALA A 565 6.73 -35.99 -13.13
N PRO A 566 6.01 -37.10 -12.83
CA PRO A 566 6.44 -38.10 -11.84
C PRO A 566 7.86 -38.64 -12.07
N GLU A 567 8.24 -38.92 -13.32
CA GLU A 567 9.55 -39.46 -13.67
C GLU A 567 10.73 -38.53 -13.34
N VAL A 568 10.48 -37.22 -13.23
CA VAL A 568 11.51 -36.24 -12.83
C VAL A 568 11.81 -36.33 -11.34
N PHE A 569 10.84 -36.75 -10.53
CA PHE A 569 10.90 -36.75 -9.05
C PHE A 569 10.98 -38.16 -8.45
N GLY A 570 11.33 -39.16 -9.27
CA GLY A 570 11.53 -40.54 -8.81
C GLY A 570 10.27 -41.40 -8.75
N GLY A 571 9.19 -40.99 -9.41
CA GLY A 571 7.94 -41.75 -9.52
C GLY A 571 6.71 -40.96 -9.04
N ASP A 572 5.55 -41.61 -9.06
CA ASP A 572 4.32 -41.06 -8.48
C ASP A 572 4.29 -41.38 -6.97
N PRO A 573 4.46 -40.38 -6.08
CA PRO A 573 4.49 -40.61 -4.64
C PRO A 573 3.09 -40.91 -4.05
N CYS A 574 2.01 -40.58 -4.75
CA CYS A 574 0.63 -40.82 -4.31
C CYS A 574 -0.30 -40.99 -5.52
N PRO A 575 -0.43 -42.22 -6.04
CA PRO A 575 -1.34 -42.54 -7.13
C PRO A 575 -2.79 -42.19 -6.81
N GLY A 576 -3.53 -41.68 -7.79
CA GLY A 576 -4.94 -41.29 -7.64
C GLY A 576 -5.16 -39.92 -6.97
N SER A 577 -4.15 -39.37 -6.30
CA SER A 577 -4.19 -38.01 -5.75
C SER A 577 -3.72 -36.98 -6.78
N ARG A 578 -4.34 -35.79 -6.74
CA ARG A 578 -3.85 -34.64 -7.50
C ARG A 578 -2.53 -34.17 -6.90
N LYS A 579 -1.50 -34.13 -7.73
CA LYS A 579 -0.16 -33.70 -7.34
C LYS A 579 0.14 -32.28 -7.77
N LYS A 580 1.01 -31.65 -7.01
CA LYS A 580 1.53 -30.31 -7.24
C LYS A 580 3.01 -30.28 -6.91
N LEU A 581 3.75 -29.48 -7.64
CA LEU A 581 5.13 -29.14 -7.34
C LEU A 581 5.18 -27.76 -6.72
N SER A 582 5.65 -27.68 -5.47
CA SER A 582 6.00 -26.41 -4.82
C SER A 582 7.51 -26.36 -4.61
N VAL A 583 8.12 -25.24 -4.96
CA VAL A 583 9.56 -25.00 -4.80
C VAL A 583 9.82 -23.56 -4.37
N GLU A 584 10.82 -23.37 -3.53
CA GLU A 584 11.36 -22.08 -3.12
C GLU A 584 12.88 -22.08 -3.29
N ALA A 585 13.39 -21.05 -3.95
CA ALA A 585 14.81 -20.85 -4.20
C ALA A 585 15.26 -19.46 -3.76
N ALA A 586 16.39 -19.38 -3.07
CA ALA A 586 16.99 -18.12 -2.63
C ALA A 586 17.82 -17.47 -3.76
N CYS A 587 17.65 -16.17 -3.96
CA CYS A 587 18.40 -15.38 -4.93
C CYS A 587 19.52 -14.60 -4.22
N LYS A 588 20.74 -14.64 -4.77
CA LYS A 588 21.88 -13.88 -4.26
C LYS A 588 22.78 -13.36 -5.38
#